data_AF-A0A350LKS2-F1
#
_entry.id   AF-A0A350LKS2-F1
#
_cell.length_a   1.000
_cell.length_b   1.000
_cell.length_c   1.000
_cell.angle_alpha   90.00
_cell.angle_beta   90.00
_cell.angle_gamma   90.00
#
_symmetry.space_group_name_H-M   'P 1'
#
loop_
_entity.id
_entity.type
_entity.pdbx_description
1 polymer ?
#
loop_
_entity_poly.entity_id
_entity_poly.type
_entity_poly.pdbx_seq_one_letter_code
_entity_poly.pdbx_strand_id
1 'polypeptide(L)'
;MRSFRLGLLIALSYSLVALGASKDFASRWKGVPITTQAQAKLALKDAKAELSEINRYEKTQTEVCYKKIFVNSCLNDLKKEVKTRRFLARSVKNEAEAKLRAGTAAQRSEKEQSAKTEAAKLKAEEKANEAAYEKRLKEAQEREEKLNAKSAKHVENVQERLTKHEKEMQDLISAEKASLEKKAP
;
A
#
# COMPACT_ATOMS: atom_id res chain seq x y z
N MET A 1 -9.24 49.18 -38.07
CA MET A 1 -8.79 48.40 -36.88
C MET A 1 -10.03 47.89 -36.17
N ARG A 2 -10.31 46.59 -36.31
CA ARG A 2 -11.47 45.87 -35.74
C ARG A 2 -10.95 45.01 -34.59
N SER A 3 -11.45 45.18 -33.37
CA SER A 3 -11.36 44.17 -32.30
C SER A 3 -12.21 44.59 -31.10
N PHE A 4 -12.70 43.58 -30.37
CA PHE A 4 -13.38 43.63 -29.06
C PHE A 4 -14.89 43.81 -29.04
N ARG A 5 -15.65 42.77 -29.43
CA ARG A 5 -16.94 42.38 -28.79
C ARG A 5 -17.25 40.90 -29.02
N LEU A 6 -16.61 40.00 -28.27
CA LEU A 6 -16.98 38.58 -28.19
C LEU A 6 -16.44 38.02 -26.87
N GLY A 7 -17.20 38.20 -25.80
CA GLY A 7 -16.79 37.79 -24.47
C GLY A 7 -17.84 38.04 -23.41
N LEU A 8 -19.12 37.74 -23.69
CA LEU A 8 -20.17 37.84 -22.68
C LEU A 8 -21.40 36.97 -22.99
N LEU A 9 -21.25 35.69 -23.34
CA LEU A 9 -22.39 34.78 -23.54
C LEU A 9 -22.10 33.30 -23.15
N ILE A 10 -21.39 33.05 -22.04
CA ILE A 10 -21.22 31.66 -21.51
C ILE A 10 -21.41 31.61 -19.98
N ALA A 11 -22.38 32.37 -19.44
CA ALA A 11 -22.65 32.37 -17.99
C ALA A 11 -24.13 32.14 -17.62
N LEU A 12 -24.96 31.69 -18.57
CA LEU A 12 -26.43 31.64 -18.40
C LEU A 12 -27.09 30.30 -18.76
N SER A 13 -26.32 29.20 -18.84
CA SER A 13 -26.86 27.86 -19.16
C SER A 13 -26.89 26.87 -17.99
N TYR A 14 -26.54 27.27 -16.77
CA TYR A 14 -26.43 26.34 -15.62
C TYR A 14 -27.63 26.29 -14.64
N SER A 15 -28.79 26.86 -14.98
CA SER A 15 -29.91 26.99 -14.02
C SER A 15 -31.18 26.19 -14.31
N LEU A 16 -31.17 25.18 -15.19
CA LEU A 16 -32.40 24.48 -15.63
C LEU A 16 -32.56 22.99 -15.24
N VAL A 17 -31.75 22.44 -14.32
CA VAL A 17 -31.86 21.01 -13.94
C VAL A 17 -32.53 20.78 -12.56
N ALA A 18 -33.46 21.64 -12.13
CA ALA A 18 -34.01 21.56 -10.76
C ALA A 18 -35.51 21.23 -10.64
N LEU A 19 -36.25 20.93 -11.72
CA LEU A 19 -37.71 20.71 -11.63
C LEU A 19 -38.24 19.31 -12.01
N GLY A 20 -37.37 18.31 -12.24
CA GLY A 20 -37.80 16.97 -12.67
C GLY A 20 -37.58 15.79 -11.70
N ALA A 21 -37.04 16.00 -10.50
CA ALA A 21 -36.27 14.95 -9.81
C ALA A 21 -37.05 13.82 -9.09
N SER A 22 -38.24 14.05 -8.53
CA SER A 22 -38.89 13.01 -7.70
C SER A 22 -39.59 11.89 -8.45
N LYS A 23 -40.19 12.15 -9.61
CA LYS A 23 -40.84 11.09 -10.41
C LYS A 23 -39.84 10.09 -10.97
N ASP A 24 -38.57 10.47 -11.01
CA ASP A 24 -37.51 9.66 -11.58
C ASP A 24 -36.77 8.80 -10.54
N PHE A 25 -37.03 8.95 -9.23
CA PHE A 25 -36.33 8.13 -8.24
C PHE A 25 -36.80 6.67 -8.25
N ALA A 26 -38.12 6.46 -8.24
CA ALA A 26 -38.69 5.12 -8.23
C ALA A 26 -38.44 4.37 -9.53
N SER A 27 -38.49 5.02 -10.69
CA SER A 27 -38.14 4.42 -11.99
C SER A 27 -36.69 3.95 -12.02
N ARG A 28 -35.76 4.74 -11.46
CA ARG A 28 -34.32 4.45 -11.49
C ARG A 28 -33.89 3.36 -10.51
N TRP A 29 -34.53 3.25 -9.35
CA TRP A 29 -34.02 2.41 -8.26
C TRP A 29 -34.97 1.30 -7.78
N LYS A 30 -36.24 1.29 -8.19
CA LYS A 30 -37.17 0.24 -7.76
C LYS A 30 -36.81 -1.08 -8.45
N GLY A 31 -36.33 -2.04 -7.65
CA GLY A 31 -35.97 -3.38 -8.14
C GLY A 31 -34.65 -3.44 -8.92
N VAL A 32 -33.87 -2.36 -8.95
CA VAL A 32 -32.57 -2.31 -9.62
C VAL A 32 -31.46 -2.59 -8.61
N PRO A 33 -30.71 -3.70 -8.73
CA PRO A 33 -29.66 -4.03 -7.79
C PRO A 33 -28.43 -3.10 -7.94
N ILE A 34 -27.78 -2.78 -6.83
CA ILE A 34 -26.57 -1.96 -6.79
C ILE A 34 -25.33 -2.87 -6.89
N THR A 35 -24.74 -2.90 -8.09
CA THR A 35 -23.67 -3.86 -8.41
C THR A 35 -22.27 -3.27 -8.28
N THR A 36 -22.08 -1.98 -8.56
CA THR A 36 -20.77 -1.32 -8.58
C THR A 36 -20.62 -0.25 -7.50
N GLN A 37 -19.37 0.08 -7.11
CA GLN A 37 -19.11 1.17 -6.16
C GLN A 37 -19.53 2.54 -6.73
N ALA A 38 -19.38 2.76 -8.04
CA ALA A 38 -19.80 4.01 -8.68
C ALA A 38 -21.32 4.16 -8.63
N GLN A 39 -22.06 3.09 -8.94
CA GLN A 39 -23.52 3.04 -8.81
C GLN A 39 -23.95 3.25 -7.36
N ALA A 40 -23.25 2.66 -6.38
CA ALA A 40 -23.54 2.87 -4.96
C ALA A 40 -23.37 4.33 -4.53
N LYS A 41 -22.31 5.02 -5.00
CA LYS A 41 -22.12 6.46 -4.72
C LYS A 41 -23.25 7.31 -5.31
N LEU A 42 -23.66 7.02 -6.55
CA LEU A 42 -24.77 7.70 -7.21
C LEU A 42 -26.09 7.45 -6.49
N ALA A 43 -26.41 6.18 -6.18
CA ALA A 43 -27.58 5.77 -5.42
C ALA A 43 -27.67 6.48 -4.06
N LEU A 44 -26.54 6.60 -3.35
CA LEU A 44 -26.48 7.28 -2.06
C LEU A 44 -26.76 8.78 -2.20
N LYS A 45 -26.25 9.42 -3.26
CA LYS A 45 -26.52 10.83 -3.54
C LYS A 45 -28.01 11.05 -3.85
N ASP A 46 -28.56 10.23 -4.74
CA ASP A 46 -29.96 10.31 -5.16
C ASP A 46 -30.91 10.03 -4.00
N ALA A 47 -30.64 9.00 -3.18
CA ALA A 47 -31.46 8.68 -2.02
C ALA A 47 -31.47 9.80 -0.97
N LYS A 48 -30.33 10.50 -0.78
CA LYS A 48 -30.27 11.68 0.10
C LYS A 48 -31.08 12.85 -0.45
N ALA A 49 -31.00 13.09 -1.76
CA ALA A 49 -31.79 14.12 -2.43
C ALA A 49 -33.29 13.83 -2.31
N GLU A 50 -33.70 12.59 -2.61
CA GLU A 50 -35.10 12.15 -2.51
C GLU A 50 -35.64 12.26 -1.07
N LEU A 51 -34.86 11.88 -0.05
CA LEU A 51 -35.28 12.05 1.35
C LEU A 51 -35.52 13.52 1.72
N SER A 52 -34.68 14.43 1.21
CA SER A 52 -34.86 15.88 1.40
C SER A 52 -36.13 16.36 0.69
N GLU A 53 -36.36 15.90 -0.53
CA GLU A 53 -37.55 16.25 -1.31
C GLU A 53 -38.84 15.71 -0.67
N ILE A 54 -38.85 14.47 -0.17
CA ILE A 54 -39.99 13.91 0.55
C ILE A 54 -40.33 14.75 1.79
N ASN A 55 -39.32 15.22 2.54
CA ASN A 55 -39.57 16.07 3.72
C ASN A 55 -40.18 17.42 3.34
N ARG A 56 -39.72 18.02 2.22
CA ARG A 56 -40.32 19.26 1.70
C ARG A 56 -41.76 19.02 1.24
N TYR A 57 -41.99 17.94 0.50
CA TYR A 57 -43.30 17.54 0.01
C TYR A 57 -44.28 17.28 1.16
N GLU A 58 -43.88 16.53 2.19
CA GLU A 58 -44.70 16.26 3.37
C GLU A 58 -45.13 17.56 4.05
N LYS A 59 -44.20 18.51 4.25
CA LYS A 59 -44.52 19.81 4.84
C LYS A 59 -45.55 20.58 4.01
N THR A 60 -45.30 20.74 2.72
CA THR A 60 -46.19 21.49 1.82
C THR A 60 -47.57 20.84 1.70
N GLN A 61 -47.64 19.51 1.56
CA GLN A 61 -48.93 18.83 1.44
C GLN A 61 -49.71 18.78 2.75
N THR A 62 -49.01 18.77 3.89
CA THR A 62 -49.67 18.87 5.20
C THR A 62 -50.44 20.19 5.32
N GLU A 63 -49.83 21.31 4.92
CA GLU A 63 -50.49 22.62 4.88
C GLU A 63 -51.69 22.64 3.93
N VAL A 64 -51.60 21.95 2.79
CA VAL A 64 -52.73 21.80 1.85
C VAL A 64 -53.85 20.93 2.45
N CYS A 65 -53.52 19.84 3.13
CA CYS A 65 -54.52 18.96 3.75
C CYS A 65 -55.34 19.67 4.83
N TYR A 66 -54.72 20.56 5.62
CA TYR A 66 -55.44 21.36 6.62
C TYR A 66 -56.46 22.35 6.02
N LYS A 67 -56.35 22.66 4.73
CA LYS A 67 -57.31 23.53 4.02
C LYS A 67 -58.48 22.76 3.40
N LYS A 68 -58.47 21.42 3.43
CA LYS A 68 -59.53 20.58 2.85
C LYS A 68 -60.62 20.27 3.88
N ILE A 69 -61.82 19.99 3.38
CA ILE A 69 -62.97 19.57 4.21
C ILE A 69 -62.68 18.25 4.95
N PHE A 70 -62.03 17.29 4.27
CA PHE A 70 -61.69 15.98 4.83
C PHE A 70 -60.21 15.90 5.24
N VAL A 71 -59.82 16.70 6.24
CA VAL A 71 -58.42 16.78 6.73
C VAL A 71 -57.86 15.40 7.08
N ASN A 72 -58.59 14.61 7.87
CA ASN A 72 -58.12 13.29 8.33
C ASN A 72 -57.87 12.31 7.19
N SER A 73 -58.75 12.27 6.18
CA SER A 73 -58.52 11.42 5.00
C SER A 73 -57.27 11.86 4.25
N CYS A 74 -57.14 13.17 3.99
CA CYS A 74 -56.00 13.73 3.26
C CYS A 74 -54.68 13.44 3.97
N LEU A 75 -54.61 13.64 5.29
CA LEU A 75 -53.40 13.37 6.08
C LEU A 75 -53.06 11.88 6.10
N ASN A 76 -54.06 10.99 6.14
CA ASN A 76 -53.82 9.55 6.10
C ASN A 76 -53.25 9.09 4.75
N ASP A 77 -53.75 9.64 3.64
CA ASP A 77 -53.25 9.33 2.30
C ASP A 77 -51.82 9.87 2.11
N LEU A 78 -51.58 11.11 2.54
CA LEU A 78 -50.25 11.72 2.56
C LEU A 78 -49.26 10.86 3.36
N LYS A 79 -49.66 10.39 4.55
CA LYS A 79 -48.82 9.55 5.40
C LYS A 79 -48.47 8.22 4.73
N LYS A 80 -49.42 7.58 4.03
CA LYS A 80 -49.17 6.34 3.28
C LYS A 80 -48.20 6.56 2.13
N GLU A 81 -48.37 7.63 1.37
CA GLU A 81 -47.47 7.97 0.26
C GLU A 81 -46.05 8.27 0.75
N VAL A 82 -45.92 9.16 1.73
CA VAL A 82 -44.64 9.53 2.34
C VAL A 82 -43.94 8.31 2.93
N LYS A 83 -44.67 7.42 3.62
CA LYS A 83 -44.12 6.17 4.16
C LYS A 83 -43.55 5.29 3.06
N THR A 84 -44.28 5.12 1.95
CA THR A 84 -43.86 4.28 0.83
C THR A 84 -42.61 4.84 0.15
N ARG A 85 -42.58 6.15 -0.13
CA ARG A 85 -41.42 6.83 -0.72
C ARG A 85 -40.20 6.79 0.19
N ARG A 86 -40.37 7.07 1.49
CA ARG A 86 -39.29 6.99 2.50
C ARG A 86 -38.72 5.59 2.60
N PHE A 87 -39.57 4.57 2.57
CA PHE A 87 -39.13 3.18 2.63
C PHE A 87 -38.21 2.85 1.45
N LEU A 88 -38.63 3.18 0.22
CA LEU A 88 -37.80 2.96 -0.97
C LEU A 88 -36.47 3.71 -0.89
N ALA A 89 -36.49 5.01 -0.57
CA ALA A 89 -35.26 5.80 -0.47
C ALA A 89 -34.30 5.27 0.61
N ARG A 90 -34.83 4.82 1.76
CA ARG A 90 -34.03 4.19 2.82
C ARG A 90 -33.48 2.84 2.40
N SER A 91 -34.25 2.02 1.68
CA SER A 91 -33.78 0.74 1.16
C SER A 91 -32.58 0.92 0.24
N VAL A 92 -32.71 1.82 -0.75
CA VAL A 92 -31.63 2.15 -1.71
C VAL A 92 -30.40 2.71 -0.98
N LYS A 93 -30.61 3.61 0.00
CA LYS A 93 -29.53 4.14 0.84
C LYS A 93 -28.78 3.02 1.57
N ASN A 94 -29.51 2.11 2.22
CA ASN A 94 -28.90 1.03 3.00
C ASN A 94 -28.12 0.06 2.12
N GLU A 95 -28.66 -0.30 0.95
CA GLU A 95 -27.97 -1.16 -0.02
C GLU A 95 -26.70 -0.49 -0.56
N ALA A 96 -26.77 0.81 -0.89
CA ALA A 96 -25.63 1.59 -1.33
C ALA A 96 -24.53 1.66 -0.25
N GLU A 97 -24.90 1.95 1.00
CA GLU A 97 -23.96 1.96 2.12
C GLU A 97 -23.33 0.59 2.39
N ALA A 98 -24.14 -0.48 2.34
CA ALA A 98 -23.64 -1.85 2.48
C ALA A 98 -22.60 -2.17 1.41
N LYS A 99 -22.86 -1.79 0.14
CA LYS A 99 -21.91 -2.02 -0.96
C LYS A 99 -20.61 -1.24 -0.79
N LEU A 100 -20.69 0.01 -0.33
CA LEU A 100 -19.50 0.82 -0.04
C LEU A 100 -18.69 0.26 1.13
N ARG A 101 -19.35 -0.21 2.19
CA ARG A 101 -18.68 -0.87 3.33
C ARG A 101 -18.02 -2.18 2.92
N ALA A 102 -18.69 -3.00 2.10
CA ALA A 102 -18.10 -4.23 1.59
C ALA A 102 -16.86 -3.94 0.73
N GLY A 103 -16.92 -2.91 -0.11
CA GLY A 103 -15.78 -2.47 -0.93
C GLY A 103 -14.57 -2.01 -0.10
N THR A 104 -14.79 -1.24 0.97
CA THR A 104 -13.70 -0.79 1.84
C THR A 104 -13.16 -1.92 2.73
N ALA A 105 -14.00 -2.86 3.16
CA ALA A 105 -13.57 -4.05 3.89
C ALA A 105 -12.66 -4.93 3.02
N ALA A 106 -13.04 -5.19 1.76
CA ALA A 106 -12.23 -5.96 0.82
C ALA A 106 -10.85 -5.33 0.57
N GLN A 107 -10.80 -4.00 0.35
CA GLN A 107 -9.53 -3.29 0.20
C GLN A 107 -8.66 -3.35 1.46
N ARG A 108 -9.26 -3.33 2.65
CA ARG A 108 -8.52 -3.47 3.91
C ARG A 108 -7.95 -4.88 4.08
N SER A 109 -8.72 -5.92 3.78
CA SER A 109 -8.23 -7.30 3.86
C SER A 109 -7.12 -7.57 2.84
N GLU A 110 -7.23 -7.03 1.63
CA GLU A 110 -6.18 -7.15 0.60
C GLU A 110 -4.88 -6.46 1.06
N LYS A 111 -4.98 -5.23 1.58
CA LYS A 111 -3.82 -4.50 2.12
C LYS A 111 -3.19 -5.20 3.34
N GLU A 112 -4.01 -5.78 4.20
CA GLU A 112 -3.50 -6.51 5.36
C GLU A 112 -2.80 -7.79 4.93
N GLN A 113 -3.35 -8.53 3.96
CA GLN A 113 -2.71 -9.71 3.40
C GLN A 113 -1.40 -9.34 2.68
N SER A 114 -1.38 -8.29 1.86
CA SER A 114 -0.16 -7.84 1.19
C SER A 114 0.91 -7.45 2.20
N ALA A 115 0.55 -6.66 3.23
CA ALA A 115 1.48 -6.28 4.31
C ALA A 115 2.02 -7.50 5.07
N LYS A 116 1.18 -8.51 5.37
CA LYS A 116 1.63 -9.76 5.99
C LYS A 116 2.60 -10.53 5.09
N THR A 117 2.32 -10.60 3.78
CA THR A 117 3.21 -11.29 2.83
C THR A 117 4.54 -10.56 2.65
N GLU A 118 4.54 -9.23 2.58
CA GLU A 118 5.76 -8.43 2.51
C GLU A 118 6.58 -8.54 3.80
N ALA A 119 5.94 -8.44 4.97
CA ALA A 119 6.62 -8.62 6.24
C ALA A 119 7.22 -10.03 6.37
N ALA A 120 6.54 -11.07 5.87
CA ALA A 120 7.08 -12.42 5.83
C ALA A 120 8.29 -12.54 4.88
N LYS A 121 8.25 -11.89 3.71
CA LYS A 121 9.38 -11.85 2.76
C LYS A 121 10.59 -11.15 3.36
N LEU A 122 10.41 -9.98 3.98
CA LEU A 122 11.49 -9.22 4.62
C LEU A 122 12.15 -10.04 5.73
N LYS A 123 11.35 -10.71 6.59
CA LYS A 123 11.89 -11.59 7.63
C LYS A 123 12.64 -12.81 7.07
N ALA A 124 12.20 -13.35 5.94
CA ALA A 124 12.90 -14.46 5.28
C ALA A 124 14.22 -13.99 4.66
N GLU A 125 14.22 -12.80 4.05
CA GLU A 125 15.41 -12.19 3.45
C GLU A 125 16.44 -11.80 4.52
N GLU A 126 16.01 -11.23 5.64
CA GLU A 126 16.87 -10.91 6.78
C GLU A 126 17.57 -12.16 7.32
N LYS A 127 16.83 -13.25 7.54
CA LYS A 127 17.40 -14.55 7.95
C LYS A 127 18.36 -15.13 6.91
N ALA A 128 18.04 -14.99 5.62
CA ALA A 128 18.92 -15.47 4.55
C ALA A 128 20.22 -14.65 4.49
N ASN A 129 20.13 -13.35 4.69
CA ASN A 129 21.29 -12.45 4.73
C ASN A 129 22.16 -12.70 5.95
N GLU A 130 21.57 -12.91 7.12
CA GLU A 130 22.28 -13.27 8.35
C GLU A 130 23.03 -14.60 8.17
N ALA A 131 22.37 -15.63 7.66
CA ALA A 131 23.02 -16.91 7.36
C ALA A 131 24.15 -16.79 6.32
N ALA A 132 23.96 -15.95 5.29
CA ALA A 132 24.98 -15.68 4.28
C ALA A 132 26.17 -14.93 4.86
N TYR A 133 25.94 -14.00 5.79
CA TYR A 133 26.99 -13.26 6.49
C TYR A 133 27.81 -14.18 7.39
N GLU A 134 27.16 -15.01 8.21
CA GLU A 134 27.84 -16.00 9.05
C GLU A 134 28.73 -16.95 8.23
N LYS A 135 28.23 -17.40 7.07
CA LYS A 135 29.00 -18.25 6.15
C LYS A 135 30.25 -17.53 5.64
N ARG A 136 30.11 -16.28 5.19
CA ARG A 136 31.25 -15.47 4.71
C ARG A 136 32.29 -15.24 5.81
N LEU A 137 31.83 -15.06 7.04
CA LEU A 137 32.72 -14.83 8.18
C LEU A 137 33.56 -16.08 8.50
N LYS A 138 32.95 -17.27 8.50
CA LYS A 138 33.67 -18.55 8.61
C LYS A 138 34.65 -18.76 7.47
N GLU A 139 34.22 -18.52 6.22
CA GLU A 139 35.11 -18.63 5.06
C GLU A 139 36.29 -17.66 5.13
N ALA A 140 36.11 -16.46 5.69
CA ALA A 140 37.19 -15.50 5.87
C ALA A 140 38.19 -15.98 6.95
N GLN A 141 37.70 -16.47 8.09
CA GLN A 141 38.53 -17.02 9.16
C GLN A 141 39.37 -18.21 8.66
N GLU A 142 38.75 -19.16 7.94
CA GLU A 142 39.48 -20.29 7.36
C GLU A 142 40.57 -19.86 6.36
N ARG A 143 40.33 -18.80 5.59
CA ARG A 143 41.34 -18.25 4.67
C ARG A 143 42.49 -17.62 5.45
N GLU A 144 42.20 -16.88 6.51
CA GLU A 144 43.22 -16.26 7.35
C GLU A 144 44.10 -17.32 8.02
N GLU A 145 43.50 -18.37 8.60
CA GLU A 145 44.23 -19.51 9.17
C GLU A 145 45.12 -20.19 8.13
N LYS A 146 44.61 -20.41 6.91
CA LYS A 146 45.41 -20.98 5.80
C LYS A 146 46.57 -20.08 5.39
N LEU A 147 46.38 -18.76 5.38
CA LEU A 147 47.44 -17.80 5.06
C LEU A 147 48.50 -17.77 6.16
N ASN A 148 48.09 -17.77 7.43
CA ASN A 148 48.97 -17.81 8.58
C ASN A 148 49.77 -19.12 8.65
N ALA A 149 49.13 -20.26 8.35
CA ALA A 149 49.83 -21.54 8.28
C ALA A 149 50.85 -21.58 7.12
N LYS A 150 50.52 -20.98 5.97
CA LYS A 150 51.45 -20.86 4.84
C LYS A 150 52.62 -19.92 5.15
N SER A 151 52.38 -18.79 5.80
CA SER A 151 53.43 -17.85 6.18
C SER A 151 54.36 -18.45 7.24
N ALA A 152 53.81 -19.14 8.25
CA ALA A 152 54.61 -19.86 9.24
C ALA A 152 55.55 -20.90 8.61
N LYS A 153 55.02 -21.73 7.68
CA LYS A 153 55.85 -22.69 6.92
C LYS A 153 56.93 -22.00 6.08
N HIS A 154 56.62 -20.84 5.50
CA HIS A 154 57.61 -20.08 4.72
C HIS A 154 58.72 -19.53 5.62
N VAL A 155 58.38 -18.97 6.78
CA VAL A 155 59.36 -18.48 7.78
C VAL A 155 60.24 -19.62 8.26
N GLU A 156 59.66 -20.78 8.58
CA GLU A 156 60.41 -21.97 9.01
C GLU A 156 61.41 -22.43 7.92
N ASN A 157 60.97 -22.50 6.65
CA ASN A 157 61.85 -22.84 5.53
C ASN A 157 63.00 -21.83 5.34
N VAL A 158 62.70 -20.53 5.45
CA VAL A 158 63.73 -19.49 5.35
C VAL A 158 64.74 -19.60 6.49
N GLN A 159 64.28 -19.85 7.72
CA GLN A 159 65.15 -20.02 8.88
C GLN A 159 66.05 -21.26 8.74
N GLU A 160 65.50 -22.38 8.25
CA GLU A 160 66.28 -23.59 7.97
C GLU A 160 67.38 -23.32 6.92
N ARG A 161 67.05 -22.59 5.85
CA ARG A 161 68.05 -22.20 4.82
C ARG A 161 69.13 -21.27 5.38
N LEU A 162 68.75 -20.30 6.23
CA LEU A 162 69.69 -19.38 6.86
C LEU A 162 70.65 -20.11 7.80
N THR A 163 70.14 -20.98 8.67
CA THR A 163 70.97 -21.76 9.60
C THR A 163 71.89 -22.73 8.87
N LYS A 164 71.45 -23.32 7.75
CA LYS A 164 72.30 -24.13 6.89
C LYS A 164 73.43 -23.32 6.27
N HIS A 165 73.12 -22.15 5.70
CA HIS A 165 74.12 -21.25 5.14
C HIS A 165 75.12 -20.76 6.20
N GLU A 166 74.66 -20.47 7.41
CA GLU A 166 75.54 -20.03 8.50
C GLU A 166 76.55 -21.12 8.89
N LYS A 167 76.11 -22.38 8.97
CA LYS A 167 77.00 -23.53 9.19
C LYS A 167 78.01 -23.68 8.06
N GLU A 168 77.56 -23.62 6.80
CA GLU A 168 78.45 -23.70 5.63
C GLU A 168 79.53 -22.60 5.68
N MET A 169 79.17 -21.38 6.08
CA MET A 169 80.15 -20.28 6.25
C MET A 169 81.12 -20.51 7.42
N GLN A 170 80.65 -21.01 8.56
CA GLN A 170 81.52 -21.34 9.70
C GLN A 170 82.51 -22.46 9.37
N ASP A 171 82.07 -23.48 8.63
CA ASP A 171 82.92 -24.56 8.15
C ASP A 171 84.00 -24.04 7.19
N LEU A 172 83.65 -23.14 6.26
CA LEU A 172 84.61 -22.48 5.36
C LEU A 172 85.64 -21.65 6.13
N ILE A 173 85.20 -20.82 7.10
CA ILE A 173 86.10 -20.03 7.95
C ILE A 173 87.04 -20.94 8.74
N SER A 174 86.53 -22.06 9.27
CA SER A 174 87.33 -23.01 10.05
C SER A 174 88.34 -23.75 9.18
N ALA A 175 87.96 -24.14 7.97
CA ALA A 175 88.86 -24.73 6.98
C ALA A 175 89.95 -23.74 6.53
N GLU A 176 89.60 -22.46 6.33
CA GLU A 176 90.55 -21.41 5.98
C GLU A 176 91.55 -21.19 7.12
N LYS A 177 91.10 -21.07 8.37
CA LYS A 177 91.97 -20.98 9.55
C LYS A 177 92.92 -22.17 9.67
N ALA A 178 92.40 -23.40 9.54
CA ALA A 178 93.23 -24.61 9.57
C ALA A 178 94.26 -24.66 8.42
N SER A 179 93.93 -24.09 7.25
CA SER A 179 94.86 -23.97 6.12
C SER A 179 95.96 -22.93 6.36
N LEU A 180 95.66 -21.86 7.09
CA LEU A 180 96.62 -20.82 7.49
C LEU A 180 97.58 -21.34 8.56
N GLU A 181 97.10 -22.10 9.54
CA GLU A 181 97.94 -22.72 10.58
C GLU A 181 98.94 -23.74 9.98
N LYS A 182 98.57 -24.46 8.91
CA LYS A 182 99.49 -25.37 8.19
C LYS A 182 100.53 -24.65 7.32
N LYS A 183 100.38 -23.35 7.08
CA LYS A 183 101.29 -22.53 6.26
C LYS A 183 102.14 -21.57 7.08
N ALA A 184 101.95 -21.51 8.40
CA ALA A 184 102.84 -20.79 9.30
C ALA A 184 104.08 -21.66 9.60
N PRO A 185 105.32 -21.19 9.34
CA PRO A 185 106.55 -21.94 9.56
C PRO A 185 106.89 -22.14 11.04
#